data_AF-A0A932Y865-F1
#
_entry.id   AF-A0A932Y865-F1
#
_cell.length_a   1.000
_cell.length_b   1.000
_cell.length_c   1.000
_cell.angle_alpha   90.00
_cell.angle_beta   90.00
_cell.angle_gamma   90.00
#
_symmetry.space_group_name_H-M   'P 1'
#
loop_
_entity.id
_entity.type
_entity.pdbx_description
1 polymer ?
#
loop_
_entity_poly.entity_id
_entity_poly.type
_entity_poly.pdbx_seq_one_letter_code
_entity_poly.pdbx_strand_id
1 'polypeptide(L)'
;MFIKSKFFVVAGGGLLILFISFLGRGLYKTYQVKQDVRSLEREIASVEGENQELLELIGYLKTPEYKERQARSVLNLQKPGEIAVALPGGETQSPARENSKVSGEENSESNWKKWWKYFFGR
;
A
#
# COMPACT_ATOMS: atom_id res chain seq x y z
N MET A 1 14.68 -60.54 43.43
CA MET A 1 14.44 -59.86 44.73
C MET A 1 15.13 -58.48 44.83
N PHE A 2 15.41 -57.77 43.70
CA PHE A 2 16.23 -56.55 43.72
C PHE A 2 15.45 -55.24 43.46
N ILE A 3 14.18 -55.33 43.07
CA ILE A 3 13.32 -54.18 42.68
C ILE A 3 12.71 -53.43 43.89
N LYS A 4 12.85 -53.95 45.12
CA LYS A 4 12.32 -53.28 46.33
C LYS A 4 13.30 -52.29 46.98
N SER A 5 14.54 -52.20 46.50
CA SER A 5 15.53 -51.26 47.06
C SER A 5 15.27 -49.85 46.56
N LYS A 6 15.04 -48.91 47.49
CA LYS A 6 14.85 -47.48 47.21
C LYS A 6 15.99 -46.91 46.33
N PHE A 7 17.20 -47.45 46.47
CA PHE A 7 18.35 -47.08 45.65
C PHE A 7 18.20 -47.46 44.17
N PHE A 8 17.66 -48.64 43.87
CA PHE A 8 17.44 -49.08 42.49
C PHE A 8 16.35 -48.24 41.81
N VAL A 9 15.32 -47.85 42.56
CA VAL A 9 14.26 -46.95 42.07
C VAL A 9 14.81 -45.55 41.77
N VAL A 10 15.65 -45.00 42.65
CA VAL A 10 16.28 -43.69 42.44
C VAL A 10 17.28 -43.72 41.27
N ALA A 11 18.13 -44.76 41.21
CA ALA A 11 19.09 -44.93 40.12
C ALA A 11 18.39 -45.14 38.76
N GLY A 12 17.35 -45.99 38.73
CA GLY A 12 16.54 -46.22 37.54
C GLY A 12 15.78 -44.96 37.10
N GLY A 13 15.17 -44.23 38.05
CA GLY A 13 14.50 -42.96 37.77
C GLY A 13 15.44 -41.90 37.23
N GLY A 14 16.64 -41.76 37.81
CA GLY A 14 17.68 -40.84 37.32
C GLY A 14 18.12 -41.18 35.89
N LEU A 15 18.32 -42.46 35.59
CA LEU A 15 18.71 -42.92 34.25
C LEU A 15 17.61 -42.67 33.21
N LEU A 16 16.34 -42.80 33.63
CA LEU A 16 15.17 -42.53 32.79
C LEU A 16 15.05 -41.02 32.47
N ILE A 17 15.28 -40.15 33.45
CA ILE A 17 15.30 -38.68 33.25
C ILE A 17 16.43 -38.27 32.30
N LEU A 18 17.62 -38.88 32.43
CA LEU A 18 18.73 -38.65 31.51
C LEU A 18 18.39 -39.10 30.09
N PHE A 19 17.74 -40.26 29.93
CA PHE A 19 17.29 -40.76 28.63
C PHE A 19 16.27 -39.82 27.97
N ILE A 20 15.27 -39.35 28.73
CA ILE A 20 14.27 -38.40 28.24
C ILE A 20 14.94 -37.08 27.83
N SER A 21 15.86 -36.57 28.65
CA SER A 21 16.58 -35.32 28.37
C SER A 21 17.43 -35.41 27.11
N PHE A 22 18.09 -36.55 26.90
CA PHE A 22 18.91 -36.79 25.71
C PHE A 22 18.04 -36.86 24.44
N LEU A 23 16.90 -37.55 24.50
CA LEU A 23 15.99 -37.71 23.37
C LEU A 23 15.24 -36.41 23.04
N GLY A 24 14.83 -35.65 24.06
CA GLY A 24 14.11 -34.39 23.90
C GLY A 24 14.93 -33.30 23.19
N ARG A 25 16.26 -33.30 23.38
CA ARG A 25 17.15 -32.30 22.78
C ARG A 25 17.24 -32.42 21.25
N GLY A 26 17.18 -33.65 20.71
CA GLY A 26 17.20 -33.90 19.27
C GLY A 26 15.88 -33.50 18.58
N LEU A 27 14.76 -33.78 19.22
CA LEU A 27 13.43 -33.41 18.73
C LEU A 27 13.24 -31.89 18.69
N TYR A 28 13.70 -31.18 19.72
CA TYR A 28 13.59 -29.72 19.79
C TYR A 28 14.36 -29.02 18.67
N LYS A 29 15.62 -29.43 18.41
CA LYS A 29 16.42 -28.90 17.30
C LYS A 29 15.77 -29.15 15.94
N THR A 30 15.24 -30.35 15.73
CA THR A 30 14.59 -30.71 14.47
C THR A 30 13.33 -29.89 14.24
N TYR A 31 12.57 -29.62 15.30
CA TYR A 31 11.38 -28.78 15.23
C TYR A 31 11.73 -27.33 14.86
N GLN A 32 12.74 -26.74 15.49
CA GLN A 32 13.21 -25.38 15.17
C GLN A 32 13.65 -25.27 13.72
N VAL A 33 14.53 -26.16 13.25
CA VAL A 33 15.01 -26.13 11.86
C VAL A 33 13.85 -26.26 10.87
N LYS A 34 12.87 -27.13 11.15
CA LYS A 34 11.67 -27.23 10.30
C LYS A 34 10.81 -25.97 10.31
N GLN A 35 10.77 -25.24 11.43
CA GLN A 35 10.07 -23.97 11.51
C GLN A 35 10.78 -22.90 10.70
N ASP A 36 12.11 -22.82 10.80
CA ASP A 36 12.94 -21.88 10.05
C ASP A 36 12.81 -22.11 8.55
N VAL A 37 12.89 -23.37 8.10
CA VAL A 37 12.67 -23.74 6.69
C VAL A 37 11.29 -23.27 6.22
N ARG A 38 10.23 -23.53 6.98
CA ARG A 38 8.88 -23.06 6.62
C ARG A 38 8.76 -21.54 6.58
N SER A 39 9.46 -20.80 7.44
CA SER A 39 9.44 -19.34 7.37
C SER A 39 10.17 -18.83 6.14
N LEU A 40 11.34 -19.41 5.82
CA LEU A 40 12.11 -19.03 4.63
C LEU A 40 11.34 -19.35 3.35
N GLU A 41 10.69 -20.51 3.27
CA GLU A 41 9.84 -20.87 2.13
C GLU A 41 8.69 -19.87 1.91
N ARG A 42 8.07 -19.38 2.99
CA ARG A 42 7.02 -18.35 2.90
C ARG A 42 7.57 -17.01 2.43
N GLU A 43 8.74 -16.63 2.92
CA GLU A 43 9.40 -15.38 2.51
C GLU A 43 9.77 -15.41 1.03
N ILE A 44 10.31 -16.53 0.55
CA ILE A 44 10.58 -16.75 -0.88
C ILE A 44 9.29 -16.60 -1.70
N ALA A 45 8.21 -17.29 -1.30
CA ALA A 45 6.94 -17.22 -2.01
C ALA A 45 6.36 -15.80 -2.04
N SER A 46 6.51 -15.03 -0.95
CA SER A 46 6.09 -13.63 -0.89
C SER A 46 6.87 -12.77 -1.88
N VAL A 47 8.20 -12.87 -1.86
CA VAL A 47 9.09 -12.07 -2.71
C VAL A 47 8.92 -12.43 -4.19
N GLU A 48 8.74 -13.71 -4.51
CA GLU A 48 8.43 -14.15 -5.87
C GLU A 48 7.09 -13.59 -6.36
N GLY A 49 6.06 -13.59 -5.51
CA GLY A 49 4.76 -12.99 -5.81
C GLY A 49 4.86 -11.49 -6.09
N GLU A 50 5.54 -10.75 -5.21
CA GLU A 50 5.78 -9.30 -5.40
C GLU A 50 6.57 -9.01 -6.69
N ASN A 51 7.58 -9.83 -7.00
CA ASN A 51 8.34 -9.68 -8.22
C ASN A 51 7.48 -9.90 -9.47
N GLN A 52 6.62 -10.92 -9.47
CA GLN A 52 5.68 -11.17 -10.57
C GLN A 52 4.73 -9.99 -10.78
N GLU A 53 4.13 -9.46 -9.71
CA GLU A 53 3.24 -8.29 -9.78
C GLU A 53 3.97 -7.06 -10.36
N LEU A 54 5.20 -6.81 -9.91
CA LEU A 54 6.01 -5.71 -10.42
C LEU A 54 6.35 -5.89 -11.91
N LEU A 55 6.65 -7.11 -12.35
CA LEU A 55 6.91 -7.41 -13.76
C LEU A 55 5.67 -7.21 -14.62
N GLU A 56 4.49 -7.60 -14.15
CA GLU A 56 3.22 -7.36 -14.82
C GLU A 56 2.94 -5.86 -14.94
N LEU A 57 3.15 -5.10 -13.87
CA LEU A 57 3.00 -3.65 -13.86
C LEU A 57 3.96 -2.99 -14.86
N ILE A 58 5.23 -3.38 -14.85
CA ILE A 58 6.22 -2.90 -15.83
C ILE A 58 5.77 -3.24 -17.26
N GLY A 59 5.22 -4.43 -17.47
CA GLY A 59 4.64 -4.85 -18.74
C GLY A 59 3.53 -3.90 -19.19
N TYR A 60 2.56 -3.63 -18.30
CA TYR A 60 1.46 -2.70 -18.54
C TYR A 60 1.96 -1.27 -18.84
N LEU A 61 2.91 -0.75 -18.08
CA LEU A 61 3.46 0.59 -18.28
C LEU A 61 4.21 0.73 -19.60
N LYS A 62 4.77 -0.36 -20.13
CA LYS A 62 5.45 -0.39 -21.44
C LYS A 62 4.49 -0.46 -22.62
N THR A 63 3.21 -0.74 -22.40
CA THR A 63 2.21 -0.84 -23.47
C THR A 63 2.06 0.50 -24.22
N PRO A 64 1.80 0.45 -25.54
CA PRO A 64 1.51 1.65 -26.32
C PRO A 64 0.24 2.37 -25.82
N GLU A 65 -0.76 1.64 -25.32
CA GLU A 65 -2.00 2.20 -24.79
C GLU A 65 -1.77 3.04 -23.54
N TYR A 66 -0.89 2.59 -22.63
CA TYR A 66 -0.52 3.36 -21.45
C TYR A 66 0.29 4.61 -21.84
N LYS A 67 1.29 4.46 -22.72
CA LYS A 67 2.06 5.59 -23.25
C LYS A 67 1.18 6.63 -23.94
N GLU A 68 0.20 6.19 -24.71
CA GLU A 68 -0.74 7.09 -25.38
C GLU A 68 -1.67 7.80 -24.39
N ARG A 69 -2.22 7.07 -23.40
CA ARG A 69 -3.00 7.70 -22.32
C ARG A 69 -2.18 8.74 -21.55
N GLN A 70 -0.90 8.47 -21.31
CA GLN A 70 -0.05 9.41 -20.60
C GLN A 70 0.39 10.59 -21.47
N ALA A 71 0.59 10.40 -22.78
CA ALA A 71 0.81 11.49 -23.72
C ALA A 71 -0.41 12.42 -23.83
N ARG A 72 -1.62 11.87 -23.87
CA ARG A 72 -2.87 12.64 -23.90
C ARG A 72 -3.09 13.46 -22.63
N SER A 73 -2.82 12.87 -21.45
CA SER A 73 -3.09 13.49 -20.16
C SER A 73 -2.01 14.47 -19.69
N VAL A 74 -0.73 14.16 -19.93
CA VAL A 74 0.39 14.96 -19.44
C VAL A 74 0.85 15.99 -20.46
N LEU A 75 0.79 15.65 -21.75
CA LEU A 75 1.35 16.48 -22.81
C LEU A 75 0.26 17.13 -23.69
N ASN A 76 -1.03 16.93 -23.37
CA ASN A 76 -2.17 17.34 -24.20
C ASN A 76 -2.02 16.92 -25.68
N LEU A 77 -1.23 15.87 -25.96
CA LEU A 77 -0.93 15.43 -27.32
C LEU A 77 -2.14 14.71 -27.91
N GLN A 78 -2.50 15.09 -29.14
CA GLN A 78 -3.63 14.53 -29.88
C GLN A 78 -3.17 13.85 -31.16
N LYS A 79 -3.88 12.80 -31.57
CA LYS A 79 -3.67 12.20 -32.88
C LYS A 79 -4.15 13.17 -33.98
N PRO A 80 -3.57 13.12 -35.20
CA PRO A 80 -4.08 13.89 -36.32
C PRO A 80 -5.55 13.49 -36.61
N GLY A 81 -6.49 14.40 -36.33
CA GLY A 81 -7.93 14.18 -36.49
C GLY A 81 -8.77 14.19 -35.20
N GLU A 82 -8.16 14.28 -34.01
CA GLU A 82 -8.90 14.51 -32.75
C GLU A 82 -9.16 16.01 -32.50
N ILE A 83 -10.34 16.36 -31.99
CA ILE A 83 -10.72 17.74 -31.64
C ILE A 83 -10.67 17.90 -30.12
N ALA A 84 -9.77 18.74 -29.61
CA ALA A 84 -9.78 19.18 -28.22
C ALA A 84 -11.01 20.05 -27.96
N VAL A 85 -11.99 19.55 -27.21
CA VAL A 85 -13.07 20.39 -26.69
C VAL A 85 -12.63 20.90 -25.33
N ALA A 86 -12.12 22.14 -25.29
CA ALA A 86 -11.99 22.86 -24.03
C ALA A 86 -13.40 23.20 -23.55
N LEU A 87 -13.91 22.46 -22.55
CA LEU A 87 -15.10 22.91 -21.83
C LEU A 87 -14.73 24.24 -21.16
N PRO A 88 -15.52 25.32 -21.33
CA PRO A 88 -15.35 26.53 -20.54
C PRO A 88 -15.69 26.20 -19.09
N GLY A 89 -14.70 25.70 -18.35
CA GLY A 89 -14.73 25.59 -16.90
C GLY A 89 -14.52 26.98 -16.32
N GLY A 90 -15.38 27.36 -15.38
CA GLY A 90 -15.26 28.60 -14.62
C GLY A 90 -13.82 28.86 -14.18
N GLU A 91 -13.34 30.05 -14.54
CA GLU A 91 -12.21 30.79 -13.99
C GLU A 91 -11.19 29.98 -13.18
N THR A 92 -10.33 29.24 -13.88
CA THR A 92 -9.01 28.93 -13.31
C THR A 92 -8.00 29.86 -13.97
N GLN A 93 -7.81 31.02 -13.33
CA GLN A 93 -6.83 32.02 -13.74
C GLN A 93 -5.42 31.45 -13.56
N SER A 94 -4.72 31.23 -14.68
CA SER A 94 -3.26 31.16 -14.71
C SER A 94 -2.71 32.59 -14.57
N PRO A 95 -1.69 32.86 -13.73
CA PRO A 95 -1.22 34.21 -13.47
C PRO A 95 -0.26 34.65 -14.59
N ALA A 96 -0.81 35.04 -15.73
CA ALA A 96 -0.11 35.87 -16.69
C ALA A 96 -0.55 37.31 -16.47
N ARG A 97 0.40 38.12 -15.95
CA ARG A 97 0.31 39.58 -15.85
C ARG A 97 -0.28 40.15 -17.13
N GLU A 98 -1.40 40.84 -17.01
CA GLU A 98 -1.64 42.01 -17.84
C GLU A 98 -2.39 43.07 -17.04
N ASN A 99 -1.75 44.23 -16.94
CA ASN A 99 -2.32 45.43 -16.37
C ASN A 99 -3.58 45.81 -17.14
N SER A 100 -4.72 45.84 -16.48
CA SER A 100 -5.81 46.72 -16.86
C SER A 100 -6.56 47.14 -15.61
N LYS A 101 -6.28 48.38 -15.19
CA LYS A 101 -7.13 49.12 -14.25
C LYS A 101 -8.55 49.13 -14.80
N VAL A 102 -9.48 48.50 -14.09
CA VAL A 102 -10.90 48.87 -14.15
C VAL A 102 -11.33 49.14 -12.72
N SER A 103 -11.40 50.43 -12.44
CA SER A 103 -12.10 51.06 -11.32
C SER A 103 -13.59 50.71 -11.36
N GLY A 104 -14.12 50.24 -10.22
CA GLY A 104 -15.56 50.01 -10.02
C GLY A 104 -15.86 49.63 -8.57
N GLU A 105 -16.07 50.66 -7.75
CA GLU A 105 -16.72 50.69 -6.42
C GLU A 105 -16.85 49.36 -5.64
N GLU A 106 -16.05 49.23 -4.58
CA GLU A 106 -16.28 48.30 -3.47
C GLU A 106 -17.56 48.69 -2.72
N ASN A 107 -18.71 48.24 -3.19
CA ASN A 107 -19.90 48.21 -2.35
C ASN A 107 -19.80 46.99 -1.41
N SER A 108 -19.20 47.22 -0.23
CA SER A 108 -19.03 46.26 0.87
C SER A 108 -20.36 45.93 1.57
N GLU A 109 -21.37 45.55 0.79
CA GLU A 109 -22.54 44.90 1.34
C GLU A 109 -22.24 43.42 1.55
N SER A 110 -22.16 43.04 2.82
CA SER A 110 -21.97 41.66 3.24
C SER A 110 -23.01 40.75 2.60
N ASN A 111 -22.56 39.59 2.13
CA ASN A 111 -23.34 38.70 1.26
C ASN A 111 -24.73 38.37 1.82
N TRP A 112 -24.89 38.25 3.13
CA TRP A 112 -26.17 37.94 3.76
C TRP A 112 -27.26 39.00 3.51
N LYS A 113 -26.90 40.29 3.42
CA LYS A 113 -27.84 41.38 3.10
C LYS A 113 -28.38 41.25 1.68
N LYS A 114 -27.54 40.83 0.73
CA LYS A 114 -27.92 40.59 -0.67
C LYS A 114 -28.93 39.44 -0.77
N TRP A 115 -28.66 38.34 -0.06
CA TRP A 115 -29.57 37.19 -0.01
C TRP A 115 -30.91 37.55 0.63
N TRP A 116 -30.90 38.31 1.72
CA TRP A 116 -32.15 38.75 2.37
C TRP A 116 -33.02 39.62 1.45
N LYS A 117 -32.40 40.56 0.74
CA LYS A 117 -33.10 41.41 -0.23
C LYS A 117 -33.67 40.60 -1.40
N TYR A 118 -32.96 39.58 -1.88
CA TYR A 118 -33.43 38.72 -2.96
C TYR A 118 -34.68 37.91 -2.57
N PHE A 119 -34.70 37.36 -1.35
CA PHE A 119 -35.79 36.47 -0.93
C PHE A 119 -37.01 37.20 -0.36
N PHE A 120 -36.83 38.40 0.21
CA PHE A 120 -37.90 39.10 0.93
C PHE A 120 -38.11 40.55 0.49
N GLY A 121 -37.33 41.04 -0.48
CA GLY A 121 -37.57 42.32 -1.14
C GLY A 121 -38.67 42.16 -2.18
N ARG A 122 -39.83 42.73 -1.90
CA ARG A 122 -41.00 42.72 -2.78
C ARG A 122 -40.80 43.57 -4.04
#